data_AF-A0A536R2V3-F1
#
_entry.id   AF-A0A536R2V3-F1
#
_cell.length_a   1.000
_cell.length_b   1.000
_cell.length_c   1.000
_cell.angle_alpha   90.00
_cell.angle_beta   90.00
_cell.angle_gamma   90.00
#
_symmetry.space_group_name_H-M   'P 1'
#
loop_
_entity.id
_entity.type
_entity.pdbx_description
1 polymer ?
#
loop_
_entity_poly.entity_id
_entity_poly.type
_entity_poly.pdbx_seq_one_letter_code
_entity_poly.pdbx_strand_id
1 'polypeptide(L)'
;SNQTANLELAALDLQSLTLGSAATLVSGQLVASPAFSPDGKTIAFLAPTTSGGRFQLWTVGSSGPASVRAITSDLGFDSDSAPSWVAG
;
A
#
# COMPACT_ATOMS: atom_id res chain seq x y z
N SER A 1 9.20 -5.73 -19.17
CA SER A 1 7.89 -5.10 -18.94
C SER A 1 8.04 -4.15 -17.77
N ASN A 2 7.73 -2.86 -17.94
CA ASN A 2 7.71 -1.94 -16.81
C ASN A 2 6.35 -2.10 -16.14
N GLN A 3 6.22 -3.03 -15.20
CA GLN A 3 4.99 -3.18 -14.43
C GLN A 3 4.93 -2.02 -13.43
N THR A 4 4.25 -0.94 -13.79
CA THR A 4 3.92 0.15 -12.87
C THR A 4 2.49 -0.06 -12.39
N ALA A 5 2.30 -0.12 -11.08
CA ALA A 5 0.97 -0.13 -10.45
C ALA A 5 0.76 1.19 -9.71
N ASN A 6 -0.48 1.44 -9.30
CA ASN A 6 -0.84 2.50 -8.37
C ASN A 6 -1.49 1.87 -7.14
N LEU A 7 -1.34 2.52 -5.99
CA LEU A 7 -2.25 2.30 -4.87
C LEU A 7 -3.34 3.35 -4.92
N GLU A 8 -4.57 2.91 -5.13
CA GLU A 8 -5.76 3.76 -5.13
C GLU A 8 -6.67 3.37 -3.98
N LEU A 9 -7.31 4.37 -3.38
CA LEU A 9 -8.25 4.19 -2.29
C LEU A 9 -9.59 4.84 -2.64
N ALA A 10 -10.66 4.06 -2.57
CA ALA A 10 -12.04 4.52 -2.69
C ALA A 10 -12.85 4.01 -1.50
N ALA A 11 -13.79 4.82 -1.02
CA ALA A 11 -14.75 4.40 -0.01
C ALA A 11 -15.88 3.60 -0.65
N LEU A 12 -16.25 2.47 -0.05
CA LEU A 12 -17.45 1.70 -0.39
C LEU A 12 -18.60 2.11 0.55
N ASP A 13 -19.67 2.66 -0.02
CA ASP A 13 -20.93 2.80 0.69
C ASP A 13 -21.62 1.44 0.74
N LEU A 14 -21.83 0.90 1.94
CA LEU A 14 -22.41 -0.42 2.16
C LEU A 14 -23.93 -0.46 1.99
N GLN A 15 -24.61 0.70 2.02
CA GLN A 15 -26.07 0.73 1.81
C GLN A 15 -26.39 0.68 0.32
N SER A 16 -25.70 1.50 -0.46
CA SER A 16 -25.90 1.59 -1.90
C SER A 16 -25.02 0.62 -2.70
N LEU A 17 -24.00 0.03 -2.06
CA LEU A 17 -22.96 -0.78 -2.70
C LEU A 17 -22.25 -0.03 -3.84
N THR A 18 -22.06 1.28 -3.65
CA THR A 18 -21.38 2.15 -4.62
C THR A 18 -20.01 2.60 -4.10
N LEU A 19 -19.09 2.84 -5.03
CA LEU A 19 -17.78 3.41 -4.72
C LEU A 19 -17.81 4.93 -4.87
N GLY A 20 -17.21 5.63 -3.91
CA GLY A 20 -16.86 7.03 -4.07
C GLY A 20 -15.68 7.23 -5.03
N SER A 21 -15.31 8.48 -5.27
CA SER A 21 -14.13 8.82 -6.08
C SER A 21 -12.86 8.21 -5.50
N ALA A 22 -12.07 7.56 -6.35
CA ALA A 22 -10.77 7.03 -5.98
C ALA A 22 -9.73 8.14 -5.82
N ALA A 23 -8.86 8.00 -4.80
CA ALA A 23 -7.69 8.82 -4.60
C ALA A 23 -6.42 7.98 -4.82
N THR A 24 -5.50 8.45 -5.66
CA THR A 24 -4.18 7.82 -5.82
C THR A 24 -3.28 8.20 -4.63
N LEU A 25 -2.85 7.20 -3.87
CA LEU A 25 -1.93 7.35 -2.72
C LEU A 25 -0.48 7.09 -3.11
N VAL A 26 -0.24 6.14 -4.02
CA VAL A 26 1.09 5.79 -4.54
C VAL A 26 0.98 5.67 -6.05
N SER A 27 1.91 6.30 -6.78
CA SER A 27 1.97 6.23 -8.24
C SER A 27 3.36 5.80 -8.73
N GLY A 28 3.39 5.11 -9.87
CA GLY A 28 4.65 4.76 -10.55
C GLY A 28 5.51 3.72 -9.82
N GLN A 29 4.96 2.99 -8.86
CA GLN A 29 5.66 1.98 -8.06
C GLN A 29 4.82 0.71 -7.96
N LEU A 30 5.45 -0.47 -8.02
CA LEU A 30 4.74 -1.71 -7.72
C LEU A 30 4.24 -1.69 -6.28
N VAL A 31 2.97 -2.05 -6.08
CA VAL A 31 2.35 -2.16 -4.76
C VAL A 31 1.72 -3.53 -4.66
N ALA A 32 2.03 -4.25 -3.59
CA ALA A 32 1.46 -5.56 -3.30
C ALA A 32 0.97 -5.64 -1.85
N SER A 33 -0.07 -6.44 -1.66
CA SER A 33 -0.61 -6.81 -0.35
C SER A 33 -0.82 -5.64 0.62
N PRO A 34 -1.63 -4.62 0.26
CA PRO A 34 -1.90 -3.50 1.15
C PRO A 34 -2.69 -3.93 2.39
N ALA A 35 -2.37 -3.37 3.55
CA ALA A 35 -3.05 -3.63 4.82
C ALA A 35 -3.24 -2.33 5.61
N PHE A 36 -4.49 -2.01 5.95
CA PHE A 36 -4.81 -0.89 6.82
C PHE A 36 -4.36 -1.13 8.25
N SER A 37 -3.82 -0.09 8.89
CA SER A 37 -3.65 -0.05 10.34
C SER A 37 -5.02 -0.12 11.04
N PRO A 38 -5.10 -0.60 12.29
CA PRO A 38 -6.37 -0.73 13.01
C PRO A 38 -7.12 0.60 13.19
N ASP A 39 -6.40 1.72 13.24
CA ASP A 39 -6.96 3.07 13.33
C ASP A 39 -7.35 3.66 11.96
N GLY A 40 -7.10 2.94 10.86
CA GLY A 40 -7.43 3.35 9.49
C GLY A 40 -6.57 4.47 8.91
N LYS A 41 -5.55 4.96 9.63
CA LYS A 41 -4.77 6.15 9.20
C LYS A 41 -3.58 5.82 8.31
N THR A 42 -3.10 4.58 8.36
CA THR A 42 -1.90 4.13 7.66
C THR A 42 -2.21 2.87 6.84
N ILE A 43 -1.57 2.75 5.68
CA ILE A 43 -1.57 1.53 4.89
C ILE A 43 -0.13 1.04 4.83
N ALA A 44 0.12 -0.16 5.31
CA ALA A 44 1.35 -0.90 5.03
C ALA A 44 1.21 -1.61 3.68
N PHE A 45 2.28 -1.67 2.90
CA PHE A 45 2.28 -2.39 1.64
C PHE A 45 3.69 -2.88 1.32
N LEU A 46 3.77 -3.81 0.38
CA LEU A 46 5.03 -4.33 -0.13
C LEU A 46 5.36 -3.69 -1.48
N ALA A 47 6.61 -3.28 -1.65
CA ALA A 47 7.14 -2.80 -2.92
C ALA A 47 8.66 -3.04 -3.04
N PRO A 48 9.20 -3.28 -4.24
CA PRO A 48 10.62 -3.36 -4.44
C PRO A 48 11.27 -1.97 -4.43
N THR A 49 12.51 -1.87 -3.95
CA THR A 49 13.29 -0.62 -3.95
C THR A 49 13.80 -0.23 -5.34
N THR A 50 13.96 -1.21 -6.21
CA THR A 50 14.38 -1.06 -7.61
C THR A 50 13.55 -1.98 -8.51
N SER A 51 13.47 -1.69 -9.80
CA SER A 51 12.76 -2.56 -10.75
C SER A 51 13.40 -3.96 -10.75
N GLY A 52 12.59 -5.00 -10.52
CA GLY A 52 13.05 -6.39 -10.39
C GLY A 52 13.72 -6.73 -9.05
N GLY A 53 13.77 -5.80 -8.10
CA GLY A 53 14.29 -6.02 -6.75
C GLY A 53 13.33 -6.84 -5.87
N ARG A 54 13.81 -7.26 -4.69
CA ARG A 54 12.97 -7.94 -3.69
C ARG A 54 12.02 -6.94 -3.01
N PHE A 55 10.86 -7.41 -2.58
CA PHE A 55 9.90 -6.56 -1.89
C PHE A 55 10.40 -6.16 -0.50
N GLN A 56 10.13 -4.92 -0.13
CA GLN A 56 10.37 -4.35 1.19
C GLN A 56 9.05 -3.86 1.78
N LEU A 57 9.03 -3.62 3.08
CA LEU A 57 7.88 -3.04 3.76
C LEU A 57 7.91 -1.51 3.65
N TRP A 58 6.78 -0.95 3.24
CA TRP A 58 6.54 0.48 3.12
C TRP A 58 5.24 0.87 3.82
N THR A 59 5.10 2.15 4.13
CA THR A 59 3.87 2.73 4.65
C THR A 59 3.49 4.01 3.93
N VAL A 60 2.20 4.28 3.82
CA VAL A 60 1.63 5.54 3.32
C VAL A 60 0.41 5.93 4.17
N GLY A 61 0.13 7.23 4.30
CA GLY A 61 -1.10 7.69 4.96
C GLY A 61 -2.33 7.45 4.08
N SER A 62 -3.49 7.21 4.70
CA SER A 62 -4.75 6.94 3.99
C SER A 62 -5.50 8.20 3.54
N SER A 63 -5.09 9.39 4.01
CA SER A 63 -5.75 10.67 3.69
C SER A 63 -4.86 11.56 2.80
N GLY A 64 -5.12 11.60 1.49
CA GLY A 64 -4.49 12.53 0.54
C GLY A 64 -3.05 12.16 0.15
N PRO A 65 -2.34 13.03 -0.62
CA PRO A 65 -0.99 12.71 -1.09
C PRO A 65 -0.04 12.62 0.09
N ALA A 66 0.22 11.39 0.52
CA ALA A 66 1.04 11.08 1.67
C ALA A 66 2.44 10.65 1.23
N SER A 67 3.45 11.01 2.00
CA SER A 67 4.82 10.57 1.75
C SER A 67 4.94 9.08 2.02
N VAL A 68 5.27 8.33 0.97
CA VAL A 68 5.66 6.93 1.08
C VAL A 68 6.94 6.82 1.91
N ARG A 69 6.94 5.92 2.89
CA ARG A 69 8.08 5.70 3.79
C ARG A 69 8.50 4.24 3.76
N ALA A 70 9.78 3.98 3.49
CA ALA A 70 10.37 2.65 3.66
C ALA A 70 10.54 2.33 5.15
N ILE A 71 10.16 1.12 5.54
CA ILE A 71 10.35 0.58 6.90
C ILE A 71 11.53 -0.41 6.91
N THR A 72 11.75 -1.13 5.82
CA THR A 72 12.85 -2.10 5.67
C THR A 72 13.63 -1.83 4.38
N SER A 73 14.87 -2.31 4.31
CA SER A 73 15.73 -2.15 3.12
C SER A 73 16.44 -3.42 2.64
N ASP A 74 16.41 -4.53 3.39
CA ASP A 74 17.13 -5.77 3.01
C ASP A 74 16.43 -7.09 3.37
N LEU A 75 15.18 -7.08 3.85
CA LEU A 75 14.53 -8.32 4.31
C LEU A 75 14.04 -9.19 3.15
N GLY A 76 13.59 -8.56 2.06
CA GLY A 76 13.37 -9.23 0.78
C GLY A 76 12.19 -10.20 0.79
N PHE A 77 10.99 -9.66 1.00
CA PHE A 77 9.71 -10.38 1.01
C PHE A 77 9.27 -10.81 -0.40
N ASP A 78 8.34 -11.76 -0.44
CA ASP A 78 7.53 -12.06 -1.61
C ASP A 78 6.33 -11.12 -1.68
N SER A 79 5.78 -10.90 -2.88
CA SER A 79 4.66 -9.97 -3.08
C SER A 79 3.38 -10.35 -2.32
N ASP A 80 3.19 -11.63 -2.01
CA ASP A 80 2.03 -12.18 -1.31
C ASP A 80 2.20 -12.28 0.21
N SER A 81 3.33 -11.80 0.76
CA SER A 81 3.62 -11.77 2.20
C SER A 81 2.89 -10.63 2.91
N ALA A 82 1.56 -10.64 2.87
CA ALA A 82 0.73 -9.54 3.39
C ALA A 82 1.09 -9.12 4.83
N PRO A 83 1.37 -7.83 5.08
CA PRO A 83 1.61 -7.34 6.42
C PRO A 83 0.38 -7.53 7.31
N SER A 84 0.61 -7.82 8.59
CA SER A 84 -0.44 -7.79 9.61
C SER A 84 -0.09 -6.76 10.68
N TRP A 85 -1.11 -6.06 11.15
CA TRP A 85 -0.99 -5.11 12.25
C TRP A 85 -1.45 -5.78 13.54
N VAL A 86 -0.66 -5.63 14.61
CA VAL A 86 -1.05 -5.99 15.97
C VAL A 86 -1.18 -4.72 16.79
N ALA A 87 -2.19 -4.67 17.67
CA ALA A 87 -2.25 -3.62 18.68
C ALA A 87 -1.07 -3.80 19.65
N GLY A 88 -0.42 -2.68 20.01
CA GLY A 88 0.56 -2.63 21.08
C GLY A 88 -0.09 -2.56 22.45
#